data_AF-A0A2V7MC54-F1
#
_entry.id   AF-A0A2V7MC54-F1
#
_cell.length_a   1.000
_cell.length_b   1.000
_cell.length_c   1.000
_cell.angle_alpha   90.00
_cell.angle_beta   90.00
_cell.angle_gamma   90.00
#
_symmetry.space_group_name_H-M   'P 1'
#
loop_
_entity.id
_entity.type
_entity.pdbx_description
1 polymer ?
#
loop_
_entity_poly.entity_id
_entity_poly.type
_entity_poly.pdbx_seq_one_letter_code
_entity_poly.pdbx_strand_id
1 'polypeptide(L)'
;MLGSALPLVTALPFVALLLVIALAPLAVPTWWHHNRNKALVALVISAPILVYLGINAPELLREKFHEYVSFIVVIGALFVVTGGIHVQGSLAGTPLVNTGMLGLGALLANLLGTTG
;
A
#
# COMPACT_ATOMS: atom_id res chain seq x y z
N MET A 1 16.96 -9.30 13.58
CA MET A 1 16.32 -10.01 14.72
C MET A 1 16.01 -9.04 15.88
N LEU A 2 15.25 -7.96 15.62
CA LEU A 2 14.80 -7.01 16.66
C LEU A 2 13.39 -7.31 17.19
N GLY A 3 12.61 -8.12 16.47
CA GLY A 3 11.20 -8.39 16.79
C GLY A 3 10.97 -9.18 18.08
N SER A 4 11.96 -9.94 18.56
CA SER A 4 11.86 -10.69 19.83
C SER A 4 12.07 -9.81 21.07
N ALA A 5 12.56 -8.58 20.90
CA ALA A 5 12.89 -7.67 22.01
C ALA A 5 11.92 -6.49 22.15
N LEU A 6 10.98 -6.31 21.20
CA LEU A 6 10.03 -5.22 21.24
C LEU A 6 8.74 -5.65 21.96
N PRO A 7 8.30 -4.91 23.00
CA PRO A 7 7.02 -5.16 23.64
C PRO A 7 5.88 -5.08 22.62
N LEU A 8 4.86 -5.93 22.75
CA LEU A 8 3.67 -5.92 21.88
C LEU A 8 3.00 -4.54 21.81
N VAL A 9 3.16 -3.73 22.85
CA VAL A 9 2.71 -2.34 22.94
C VAL A 9 3.22 -1.48 21.77
N THR A 10 4.38 -1.78 21.19
CA THR A 10 4.92 -1.06 20.03
C THR A 10 4.08 -1.23 18.76
N ALA A 11 3.24 -2.26 18.69
CA ALA A 11 2.29 -2.46 17.59
C ALA A 11 1.01 -1.61 17.73
N LEU A 12 0.77 -0.95 18.87
CA LEU A 12 -0.45 -0.17 19.09
C LEU A 12 -0.72 0.90 18.03
N PRO A 13 0.27 1.71 17.59
CA PRO A 13 0.04 2.69 16.53
C PRO A 13 -0.40 2.04 15.22
N PHE A 14 0.15 0.87 14.88
CA PHE A 14 -0.24 0.13 13.70
C PHE A 14 -1.68 -0.39 13.81
N VAL A 15 -2.05 -1.02 14.94
CA VAL A 15 -3.41 -1.49 15.19
C VAL A 15 -4.42 -0.33 15.18
N ALA A 16 -4.07 0.80 15.80
CA ALA A 16 -4.91 2.00 15.79
C ALA A 16 -5.11 2.53 14.37
N LEU A 17 -4.06 2.57 13.55
CA LEU A 17 -4.16 2.97 12.15
C LEU A 17 -5.12 2.04 11.38
N LEU A 18 -5.00 0.72 11.56
CA LEU A 18 -5.88 -0.27 10.94
C LEU A 18 -7.35 -0.09 11.35
N LEU A 19 -7.62 0.17 12.63
CA LEU A 19 -8.97 0.44 13.11
C LEU A 19 -9.53 1.74 12.50
N VAL A 20 -8.73 2.80 12.41
CA VAL A 20 -9.18 4.07 11.85
C VAL A 20 -9.48 3.94 10.35
N ILE A 21 -8.62 3.27 9.56
CA ILE A 21 -8.90 3.07 8.13
C ILE A 21 -10.14 2.20 7.89
N ALA A 22 -10.46 1.29 8.81
CA ALA A 22 -11.65 0.44 8.72
C ALA A 22 -12.93 1.17 9.15
N LEU A 23 -12.88 1.97 10.22
CA LEU A 23 -14.05 2.58 10.85
C LEU A 23 -14.35 4.01 10.38
N ALA A 24 -13.34 4.83 10.10
CA ALA A 24 -13.53 6.23 9.70
C ALA A 24 -14.33 6.42 8.40
N PRO A 25 -14.19 5.59 7.34
CA PRO A 25 -15.04 5.70 6.15
C PRO A 25 -16.53 5.49 6.46
N LEU A 26 -16.85 4.70 7.50
CA LEU A 26 -18.22 4.39 7.89
C LEU A 26 -18.78 5.43 8.88
N ALA A 27 -17.95 5.89 9.82
CA ALA A 27 -18.36 6.82 10.87
C ALA A 27 -18.40 8.28 10.41
N VAL A 28 -17.43 8.72 9.59
CA VAL A 28 -17.27 10.12 9.15
C VAL A 28 -16.87 10.21 7.66
N PRO A 29 -17.73 9.73 6.72
CA PRO A 29 -17.39 9.57 5.31
C PRO A 29 -16.93 10.87 4.63
N THR A 30 -17.70 11.96 4.78
CA THR A 30 -17.41 13.26 4.13
C THR A 30 -16.05 13.80 4.52
N TRP A 31 -15.66 13.65 5.79
CA TRP A 31 -14.34 14.02 6.27
C TRP A 31 -13.27 13.05 5.76
N TRP A 32 -13.49 11.73 5.86
CA TRP A 32 -12.51 10.72 5.48
C TRP A 32 -12.13 10.73 4.00
N HIS A 33 -13.07 11.05 3.09
CA HIS A 33 -12.79 11.03 1.65
C HIS A 33 -11.69 12.01 1.22
N HIS A 34 -11.46 13.09 1.97
CA HIS A 34 -10.40 14.04 1.68
C HIS A 34 -9.01 13.43 1.96
N ASN A 35 -8.16 13.36 0.93
CA ASN A 35 -6.82 12.77 1.06
C ASN A 35 -5.94 13.49 2.10
N ARG A 36 -6.17 14.79 2.35
CA ARG A 36 -5.49 15.54 3.41
C ARG A 36 -5.77 14.95 4.80
N ASN A 37 -7.01 14.52 5.06
CA ASN A 37 -7.40 13.97 6.34
C ASN A 37 -6.82 12.57 6.55
N LYS A 38 -6.78 11.75 5.49
CA LYS A 38 -6.07 10.45 5.50
C LYS A 38 -4.59 10.63 5.81
N ALA A 39 -3.94 11.61 5.17
CA ALA A 39 -2.53 11.91 5.41
C ALA A 39 -2.28 12.39 6.85
N LEU A 40 -3.15 13.27 7.37
CA LEU A 40 -3.06 13.75 8.75
C LEU A 40 -3.22 12.61 9.76
N VAL A 41 -4.19 11.73 9.57
CA VAL A 41 -4.39 10.54 10.42
C VAL A 41 -3.16 9.64 10.40
N ALA A 42 -2.65 9.32 9.22
CA ALA A 42 -1.46 8.49 9.08
C ALA A 42 -0.25 9.13 9.79
N LEU A 43 -0.05 10.44 9.63
CA LEU A 43 1.06 11.17 10.25
C LEU A 43 0.92 11.22 11.77
N VAL A 44 -0.25 11.58 12.29
CA VAL A 44 -0.49 11.71 13.73
C VAL A 44 -0.34 10.36 14.43
N ILE A 45 -0.92 9.30 13.86
CA ILE A 45 -0.85 7.96 14.47
C ILE A 45 0.57 7.39 14.37
N SER A 46 1.29 7.62 13.27
CA SER A 46 2.67 7.13 13.11
C SER A 46 3.72 7.96 13.85
N ALA A 47 3.42 9.21 14.23
CA ALA A 47 4.36 10.15 14.85
C ALA A 47 5.14 9.58 16.05
N PRO A 48 4.52 8.85 17.02
CA PRO A 48 5.27 8.30 18.15
C PRO A 48 6.38 7.34 17.72
N ILE A 49 6.12 6.52 16.70
CA ILE A 49 7.12 5.58 16.16
C ILE A 49 8.19 6.31 15.37
N LEU A 50 7.81 7.32 14.56
CA LEU A 50 8.76 8.14 13.81
C LEU A 50 9.72 8.89 14.75
N VAL A 51 9.21 9.47 15.83
CA VAL A 51 10.02 10.16 16.84
C VAL A 51 10.92 9.16 17.58
N TYR A 52 10.37 8.03 18.02
CA TYR A 52 11.15 6.99 18.72
C TYR A 52 12.30 6.47 17.85
N LEU A 53 12.04 6.13 16.59
CA LEU A 53 13.06 5.65 15.66
C LEU A 53 14.04 6.76 15.26
N GLY A 54 13.57 7.99 15.07
CA GLY A 54 14.44 9.12 14.76
C GLY A 54 15.48 9.41 15.84
N ILE A 55 15.13 9.19 17.11
CA ILE A 55 16.05 9.38 18.25
C ILE A 55 16.95 8.16 18.46
N ASN A 56 16.37 6.94 18.45
CA ASN A 56 17.09 5.74 18.89
C ASN A 56 17.74 4.95 17.75
N ALA A 57 17.26 5.11 16.51
CA ALA A 57 17.70 4.34 15.35
C ALA A 57 17.54 5.13 14.02
N PRO A 58 18.16 6.32 13.88
CA PRO A 58 17.96 7.19 12.72
C PRO A 58 18.39 6.53 11.39
N GLU A 59 19.45 5.71 11.40
CA GLU A 59 19.89 4.98 10.21
C GLU A 59 18.87 3.93 9.76
N LEU A 60 18.23 3.23 10.71
CA LEU A 60 17.15 2.29 10.39
C LEU A 60 15.95 3.03 9.77
N LEU A 61 15.58 4.19 10.33
CA LEU A 61 14.51 5.02 9.77
C LEU A 61 14.83 5.46 8.34
N ARG A 62 16.09 5.87 8.09
CA ARG A 62 16.56 6.29 6.76
C ARG A 62 16.58 5.14 5.76
N GLU A 63 17.08 3.97 6.15
CA GLU A 63 17.08 2.76 5.33
C GLU A 63 15.65 2.39 4.94
N LYS A 64 14.73 2.33 5.90
CA LYS A 64 13.32 2.00 5.64
C LYS A 64 12.60 3.05 4.82
N PHE A 65 12.92 4.32 5.00
CA PHE A 65 12.40 5.38 4.14
C PHE A 65 12.87 5.19 2.68
N HIS A 66 14.14 4.87 2.46
CA HIS A 66 14.68 4.62 1.13
C HIS A 66 14.04 3.39 0.47
N GLU A 67 13.91 2.27 1.20
CA GLU A 67 13.19 1.08 0.73
C GLU A 67 11.75 1.41 0.34
N TYR A 68 11.05 2.20 1.16
CA TYR A 68 9.66 2.59 0.90
C TYR A 68 9.51 3.49 -0.32
N VAL A 69 10.40 4.46 -0.51
CA VAL A 69 10.43 5.31 -1.70
C VAL A 69 10.71 4.47 -2.95
N SER A 70 11.68 3.56 -2.89
CA SER A 70 11.99 2.63 -3.98
C SER A 70 10.75 1.80 -4.37
N PHE A 71 10.05 1.26 -3.38
CA PHE A 71 8.81 0.51 -3.58
C PHE A 71 7.72 1.34 -4.27
N ILE A 72 7.51 2.59 -3.83
CA ILE A 72 6.55 3.52 -4.49
C ILE A 72 6.94 3.76 -5.95
N VAL A 73 8.22 3.95 -6.23
CA VAL A 73 8.72 4.15 -7.61
C VAL A 73 8.44 2.93 -8.47
N VAL A 74 8.69 1.72 -7.95
CA VAL A 74 8.42 0.47 -8.67
C VAL A 74 6.92 0.33 -8.98
N ILE A 75 6.04 0.52 -7.98
CA ILE A 75 4.58 0.48 -8.21
C ILE A 75 4.16 1.55 -9.22
N GLY A 76 4.71 2.77 -9.11
CA GLY A 76 4.43 3.86 -10.05
C GLY A 76 4.85 3.51 -11.47
N ALA A 77 6.03 2.92 -11.66
CA ALA A 77 6.51 2.45 -12.96
C ALA A 77 5.60 1.35 -13.51
N LEU A 78 5.21 0.37 -12.70
CA LEU A 78 4.28 -0.68 -13.09
C LEU A 78 2.93 -0.09 -13.51
N PHE A 79 2.38 0.88 -12.76
CA PHE A 79 1.15 1.56 -13.11
C PHE A 79 1.24 2.28 -14.47
N VAL A 80 2.34 3.01 -14.72
CA VAL A 80 2.54 3.72 -15.99
C VAL A 80 2.70 2.75 -17.16
N VAL A 81 3.54 1.72 -17.01
CA VAL A 81 3.80 0.73 -18.06
C VAL A 81 2.53 -0.06 -18.38
N THR A 82 1.80 -0.53 -17.37
CA THR A 82 0.56 -1.30 -17.56
C THR A 82 -0.60 -0.44 -18.04
N GLY A 83 -0.75 0.79 -17.54
CA GLY A 83 -1.79 1.72 -17.95
C GLY A 83 -1.67 2.17 -19.42
N GLY A 84 -0.45 2.10 -19.99
CA GLY A 84 -0.20 2.36 -21.41
C GLY A 84 -0.53 1.18 -22.34
N ILE A 85 -0.84 -0.01 -21.82
CA ILE A 85 -1.15 -1.20 -22.64
C ILE A 85 -2.59 -1.07 -23.15
N HIS A 86 -2.74 -0.74 -24.44
CA HIS A 86 -4.02 -0.73 -25.12
C HIS A 86 -4.21 -2.05 -25.88
N VAL A 87 -5.17 -2.88 -25.43
CA VAL A 87 -5.58 -4.11 -26.13
C VAL A 87 -6.91 -3.84 -26.84
N GLN A 88 -6.88 -3.81 -28.18
CA GLN A 88 -8.07 -3.64 -29.01
C GLN A 88 -8.33 -4.91 -29.84
N GLY A 89 -9.57 -5.38 -29.89
CA GLY A 89 -9.97 -6.51 -30.72
C GLY A 89 -11.50 -6.72 -30.73
N SER A 90 -12.03 -7.37 -31.77
CA SER A 90 -13.46 -7.72 -31.86
C SER A 90 -13.73 -9.09 -31.22
N LEU A 91 -13.48 -9.22 -29.93
CA LEU A 91 -13.76 -10.46 -29.21
C LEU A 91 -15.25 -10.55 -28.89
N ALA A 92 -15.85 -11.71 -29.09
CA ALA A 92 -17.23 -11.96 -28.67
C ALA A 92 -17.30 -11.82 -27.15
N GLY A 93 -18.14 -10.90 -26.63
CA GLY A 93 -18.29 -10.59 -25.20
C GLY A 93 -18.96 -11.70 -24.37
N THR A 94 -18.68 -12.95 -24.68
CA THR A 94 -19.19 -14.13 -23.98
C THR A 94 -18.44 -14.34 -22.66
N PRO A 95 -19.08 -14.95 -21.65
CA PRO A 95 -18.44 -15.22 -20.36
C PRO A 95 -17.12 -15.99 -20.45
N LEU A 96 -17.01 -16.96 -21.37
CA LEU A 96 -15.80 -17.76 -21.58
C LEU A 96 -14.62 -16.91 -22.06
N VAL A 97 -14.87 -16.03 -23.02
CA VAL A 97 -13.84 -15.16 -23.59
C VAL A 97 -13.36 -14.13 -22.55
N ASN A 98 -14.29 -13.51 -21.82
CA ASN A 98 -13.96 -12.57 -20.76
C ASN A 98 -13.16 -13.25 -19.63
N THR A 99 -13.58 -14.45 -19.21
CA THR A 99 -12.86 -15.20 -18.16
C THR A 99 -11.48 -15.65 -18.64
N GLY A 100 -11.35 -16.06 -19.91
CA GLY A 100 -10.05 -16.39 -20.50
C GLY A 100 -9.12 -15.19 -20.54
N MET A 101 -9.62 -14.01 -20.93
CA MET A 101 -8.84 -12.76 -20.92
C MET A 101 -8.39 -12.38 -19.51
N LEU A 102 -9.30 -12.42 -18.53
CA LEU A 102 -8.98 -12.15 -17.12
C LEU A 102 -7.98 -13.17 -16.56
N GLY A 103 -8.15 -14.46 -16.87
CA GLY A 103 -7.26 -15.53 -16.44
C GLY A 103 -5.85 -15.37 -17.01
N LEU A 104 -5.73 -15.03 -18.28
CA LEU A 104 -4.44 -14.74 -18.91
C LEU A 104 -3.79 -13.49 -18.30
N GLY A 105 -4.57 -12.43 -18.06
CA GLY A 105 -4.11 -11.24 -17.33
C GLY A 105 -3.63 -11.57 -15.92
N ALA A 106 -4.35 -12.43 -15.19
CA ALA A 106 -3.96 -12.86 -13.85
C ALA A 106 -2.66 -13.68 -13.83
N LEU A 107 -2.47 -14.59 -14.79
CA LEU A 107 -1.22 -15.37 -14.93
C LEU A 107 -0.03 -14.46 -15.23
N LEU A 108 -0.18 -13.55 -16.21
CA LEU A 108 0.87 -12.60 -16.58
C LEU A 108 1.19 -11.63 -15.43
N ALA A 109 0.17 -11.14 -14.72
CA ALA A 109 0.36 -10.26 -13.57
C ALA A 109 1.10 -10.96 -12.42
N ASN A 110 0.83 -12.24 -12.16
CA ASN A 110 1.56 -13.01 -11.14
C ASN A 110 3.00 -13.32 -11.56
N LEU A 111 3.31 -13.44 -12.84
CA LEU A 111 4.68 -13.61 -13.32
C LEU A 111 5.50 -12.31 -13.24
N LEU A 112 4.87 -11.18 -13.56
CA LEU A 112 5.54 -9.88 -13.66
C LEU A 112 5.55 -9.08 -12.33
N GLY A 113 4.55 -9.29 -11.46
CA GLY A 113 4.27 -8.47 -10.29
C GLY A 113 4.78 -8.98 -8.94
N THR A 114 5.55 -10.07 -8.89
CA THR A 114 6.04 -10.69 -7.62
C THR A 114 7.21 -9.94 -6.95
N THR A 115 7.57 -8.75 -7.44
CA THR A 115 8.62 -7.91 -6.84
C THR A 115 8.09 -6.91 -5.81
N GLY A 116 7.02 -7.30 -5.10
CA GLY A 116 6.52 -6.63 -3.90
C GLY A 116 6.54 -7.56 -2.69
#